data_AF-A0A8J8BYV0-F1
#
_entry.id   AF-A0A8J8BYV0-F1
#
_cell.length_a   1.000
_cell.length_b   1.000
_cell.length_c   1.000
_cell.angle_alpha   90.00
_cell.angle_beta   90.00
_cell.angle_gamma   90.00
#
_symmetry.space_group_name_H-M   'P 1'
#
loop_
_entity.id
_entity.type
_entity.pdbx_description
1 polymer ?
#
loop_
_entity_poly.entity_id
_entity_poly.type
_entity_poly.pdbx_seq_one_letter_code
_entity_poly.pdbx_strand_id
1 'polypeptide(L)'
;SINSTIGWQIDYCSPDFLHDYTKIPLFGKERVTDAQATLHFFEWCQEHHPCLGGILTVSSCGNVYGCRMMRKKSFGNVLEADLSEIMRTKKEEIQDMWNLTRDKITPCNQCEYRYSCMDCRAIEKDMHQTSLCAYDPQEGKWHDDLF
;
A
#
# COMPACT_ATOMS: atom_id res chain seq x y z
N SER A 1 1.25 -29.75 -4.10
CA SER A 1 0.48 -28.68 -4.74
C SER A 1 -0.20 -27.87 -3.65
N ILE A 2 0.36 -26.72 -3.29
CA ILE A 2 -0.28 -25.80 -2.33
C ILE A 2 -1.45 -25.18 -3.09
N ASN A 3 -2.68 -25.55 -2.72
CA ASN A 3 -3.88 -24.86 -3.18
C ASN A 3 -3.80 -23.41 -2.67
N SER A 4 -3.39 -22.49 -3.54
CA SER A 4 -3.47 -21.06 -3.28
C SER A 4 -4.95 -20.68 -3.28
N THR A 5 -5.54 -20.67 -2.09
CA THR A 5 -6.91 -20.18 -1.90
C THR A 5 -6.84 -18.67 -2.11
N ILE A 6 -7.41 -18.18 -3.21
CA ILE A 6 -7.47 -16.73 -3.48
C ILE A 6 -8.41 -16.12 -2.44
N GLY A 7 -7.85 -15.38 -1.49
CA GLY A 7 -8.60 -14.60 -0.52
C GLY A 7 -9.09 -13.28 -1.13
N TRP A 8 -10.31 -12.87 -0.82
CA TRP A 8 -10.86 -11.57 -1.21
C TRP A 8 -11.13 -10.76 0.04
N GLN A 9 -10.60 -9.55 0.10
CA GLN A 9 -10.91 -8.59 1.15
C GLN A 9 -11.90 -7.56 0.60
N ILE A 10 -13.04 -7.42 1.27
CA ILE A 10 -14.07 -6.43 0.91
C ILE A 10 -13.96 -5.28 1.91
N ASP A 11 -13.39 -4.16 1.47
CA ASP A 11 -13.32 -2.93 2.25
C ASP A 11 -14.46 -1.98 1.84
N TYR A 12 -15.22 -1.46 2.81
CA TYR A 12 -16.20 -0.41 2.57
C TYR A 12 -15.49 0.94 2.37
N CYS A 13 -15.79 1.64 1.28
CA CYS A 13 -15.24 2.97 1.00
C CYS A 13 -16.38 3.98 0.92
N SER A 14 -16.46 4.88 1.90
CA SER A 14 -17.39 6.02 1.90
C SER A 14 -17.20 6.90 0.65
N PRO A 15 -18.27 7.49 0.10
CA PRO A 15 -18.16 8.45 -1.00
C PRO A 15 -17.39 9.74 -0.60
N ASP A 16 -17.33 10.10 0.69
CA ASP A 16 -16.66 11.30 1.21
C ASP A 16 -15.41 10.97 2.06
N PHE A 17 -14.59 10.03 1.57
CA PHE A 17 -13.49 9.43 2.32
C PHE A 17 -12.37 10.41 2.78
N LEU A 18 -12.17 11.54 2.08
CA LEU A 18 -11.10 12.50 2.39
C LEU A 18 -11.26 13.19 3.77
N HIS A 19 -12.49 13.33 4.27
CA HIS A 19 -12.75 14.06 5.50
C HIS A 19 -12.50 13.24 6.77
N ASP A 20 -12.65 11.92 6.71
CA ASP A 20 -12.68 11.05 7.89
C ASP A 20 -11.30 10.51 8.31
N TYR A 21 -10.37 10.29 7.38
CA TYR A 21 -9.10 9.59 7.65
C TYR A 21 -7.88 10.50 7.89
N THR A 22 -8.00 11.80 7.65
CA THR A 22 -6.90 12.76 7.90
C THR A 22 -6.63 13.01 9.39
N LYS A 23 -7.52 12.54 10.27
CA LYS A 23 -7.42 12.69 11.74
C LYS A 23 -6.86 11.47 12.46
N ILE A 24 -6.59 10.38 11.73
CA ILE A 24 -6.00 9.18 12.30
C ILE A 24 -4.50 9.27 12.01
N PRO A 25 -3.62 9.22 13.03
CA PRO A 25 -2.19 9.09 12.77
C PRO A 25 -1.98 7.79 11.98
N LEU A 26 -1.78 7.93 10.67
CA LEU A 26 -1.64 6.80 9.76
C LEU A 26 -0.32 6.08 10.03
N PHE A 27 0.65 6.80 10.60
CA PHE A 27 1.98 6.36 10.95
C PHE A 27 2.32 6.84 12.37
N GLY A 28 3.02 6.00 13.11
CA GLY A 28 3.41 6.28 14.48
C GLY A 28 4.02 5.04 15.13
N LYS A 29 4.83 5.25 16.17
CA LYS A 29 5.52 4.21 16.95
C LYS A 29 4.57 3.08 17.39
N GLU A 30 3.32 3.43 17.71
CA GLU A 30 2.28 2.50 18.16
C GLU A 30 1.78 1.54 17.06
N ARG A 31 1.82 1.95 15.78
CA ARG A 31 1.46 1.05 14.65
C ARG A 31 2.58 0.11 14.25
N VAL A 32 3.83 0.45 14.53
CA VAL A 32 4.96 -0.48 14.38
C VAL A 32 4.85 -1.61 15.42
N THR A 33 4.26 -1.35 16.59
CA THR A 33 4.05 -2.34 17.63
C THR A 33 2.80 -3.21 17.44
N ASP A 34 1.74 -2.68 16.81
CA ASP A 34 0.48 -3.41 16.57
C ASP A 34 0.42 -4.14 15.20
N ALA A 35 1.26 -3.74 14.23
CA ALA A 35 1.53 -4.58 13.07
C ALA A 35 2.25 -5.82 13.60
N GLN A 36 1.49 -6.89 13.85
CA GLN A 36 2.05 -8.19 14.24
C GLN A 36 3.06 -8.60 13.16
N ALA A 37 4.33 -8.29 13.41
CA ALA A 37 5.47 -8.54 12.53
C ALA A 37 5.77 -10.04 12.53
N THR A 38 4.82 -10.80 11.99
CA THR A 38 4.96 -12.23 11.77
C THR A 38 6.06 -12.47 10.73
N LEU A 39 6.71 -13.62 10.81
CA LEU A 39 7.72 -14.01 9.81
C LEU A 39 7.15 -13.95 8.38
N HIS A 40 5.90 -14.36 8.20
CA HIS A 40 5.21 -14.28 6.91
C HIS A 40 5.06 -12.84 6.40
N PHE A 41 4.71 -11.89 7.27
CA PHE A 41 4.62 -10.48 6.86
C PHE A 41 5.99 -9.91 6.50
N PHE A 42 7.02 -10.27 7.26
CA PHE A 42 8.39 -9.87 6.97
C PHE A 42 8.83 -10.37 5.59
N GLU A 43 8.67 -11.67 5.32
CA GLU A 43 8.99 -12.29 4.03
C GLU A 43 8.19 -11.64 2.88
N TRP A 44 6.89 -11.41 3.09
CA TRP A 44 6.04 -10.71 2.12
C TRP A 44 6.57 -9.33 1.76
N CYS A 45 7.05 -8.56 2.74
CA CYS A 45 7.56 -7.20 2.52
C CYS A 45 8.87 -7.15 1.73
N GLN A 46 9.58 -8.28 1.60
CA GLN A 46 10.80 -8.38 0.77
C GLN A 46 10.47 -8.47 -0.72
N GLU A 47 9.28 -8.96 -1.07
CA GLU A 47 8.87 -9.16 -2.46
C GLU A 47 7.78 -8.16 -2.90
N HIS A 48 6.96 -7.70 -1.95
CA HIS A 48 5.80 -6.88 -2.22
C HIS A 48 5.69 -5.67 -1.29
N HIS A 49 4.98 -4.64 -1.75
CA HIS A 49 4.66 -3.48 -0.94
C HIS A 49 3.71 -3.89 0.21
N PRO A 50 4.00 -3.51 1.47
CA PRO A 50 3.28 -3.98 2.65
C PRO A 50 1.76 -3.71 2.61
N CYS A 51 1.34 -2.58 2.04
CA CYS A 51 -0.07 -2.21 1.90
C CYS A 51 -0.68 -2.50 0.51
N LEU A 52 0.12 -2.60 -0.56
CA LEU A 52 -0.41 -2.61 -1.94
C LEU A 52 -0.30 -3.99 -2.59
N GLY A 53 0.64 -4.81 -2.14
CA GLY A 53 0.87 -6.15 -2.69
C GLY A 53 -0.40 -6.97 -2.73
N GLY A 54 -0.75 -7.50 -3.90
CA GLY A 54 -1.89 -8.39 -4.08
C GLY A 54 -3.26 -7.71 -3.96
N ILE A 55 -3.33 -6.39 -3.76
CA ILE A 55 -4.60 -5.68 -3.60
C ILE A 55 -5.03 -5.04 -4.93
N LEU A 56 -6.32 -5.16 -5.22
CA LEU A 56 -7.06 -4.36 -6.17
C LEU A 56 -8.38 -3.94 -5.52
N THR A 57 -8.91 -2.78 -5.93
CA THR A 57 -10.18 -2.26 -5.44
C THR A 57 -11.13 -2.06 -6.59
N VAL A 58 -12.29 -2.70 -6.55
CA VAL A 58 -13.41 -2.42 -7.46
C VAL A 58 -14.34 -1.43 -6.76
N SER A 59 -14.58 -0.28 -7.40
CA SER A 59 -15.50 0.73 -6.90
C SER A 59 -16.96 0.39 -7.22
N SER A 60 -17.91 1.10 -6.61
CA SER A 60 -19.35 0.92 -6.84
C SER A 60 -19.79 1.16 -8.29
N CYS A 61 -19.03 1.95 -9.06
CA CYS A 61 -19.27 2.17 -10.49
C CYS A 61 -18.46 1.22 -11.39
N GLY A 62 -17.85 0.18 -10.83
CA GLY A 62 -17.13 -0.86 -11.56
C GLY A 62 -15.67 -0.54 -11.89
N ASN A 63 -15.19 0.69 -11.67
CA ASN A 63 -13.79 1.03 -11.91
C ASN A 63 -12.85 0.26 -10.96
N VAL A 64 -11.77 -0.29 -11.51
CA VAL A 64 -10.71 -1.03 -10.81
C VAL A 64 -9.56 -0.08 -10.52
N TYR A 65 -9.05 -0.10 -9.29
CA TYR A 65 -7.96 0.74 -8.80
C TYR A 65 -6.94 -0.10 -8.02
N GLY A 66 -5.74 0.44 -7.83
CA GLY A 66 -4.69 -0.22 -7.05
C GLY A 66 -4.90 -0.21 -5.55
N CYS A 67 -5.67 0.74 -5.03
CA CYS A 67 -6.06 0.84 -3.64
C CYS A 67 -7.31 1.72 -3.55
N ARG A 68 -8.09 1.56 -2.48
CA ARG A 68 -9.29 2.37 -2.23
C ARG A 68 -9.03 3.88 -2.17
N MET A 69 -7.77 4.29 -1.98
CA MET A 69 -7.34 5.69 -1.95
C MET A 69 -6.77 6.20 -3.28
N MET A 70 -6.36 5.31 -4.19
CA MET A 70 -5.69 5.68 -5.45
C MET A 70 -6.70 5.89 -6.57
N ARG A 71 -7.62 6.85 -6.40
CA ARG A 71 -8.76 7.07 -7.32
C ARG A 71 -8.41 7.83 -8.62
N LYS A 72 -7.18 8.32 -8.76
CA LYS A 72 -6.75 9.12 -9.92
C LYS A 72 -6.53 8.29 -11.20
N LYS A 73 -6.11 7.04 -11.07
CA LYS A 73 -5.76 6.17 -12.20
C LYS A 73 -6.46 4.82 -12.05
N SER A 74 -7.43 4.56 -12.92
CA SER A 74 -8.09 3.27 -12.99
C SER A 74 -7.34 2.32 -13.93
N PHE A 75 -7.37 1.03 -13.61
CA PHE A 75 -6.88 -0.04 -14.48
C PHE A 75 -7.91 -0.48 -15.53
N GLY A 76 -9.20 -0.16 -15.33
CA GLY A 76 -10.29 -0.55 -16.21
C GLY A 76 -11.63 -0.59 -15.47
N ASN A 77 -12.70 -1.01 -16.13
CA ASN A 77 -14.02 -1.13 -15.53
C ASN A 77 -14.60 -2.54 -15.71
N VAL A 78 -15.03 -3.17 -14.62
CA VAL A 78 -15.58 -4.55 -14.66
C VAL A 78 -16.95 -4.66 -15.33
N LEU A 79 -17.61 -3.53 -15.62
CA LEU A 79 -18.83 -3.49 -16.41
C LEU A 79 -18.55 -3.52 -17.92
N GLU A 80 -17.29 -3.27 -18.32
CA GLU A 80 -16.86 -3.22 -19.73
C GLU A 80 -16.00 -4.42 -20.13
N ALA A 81 -15.20 -4.96 -19.19
CA ALA A 81 -14.33 -6.11 -19.42
C ALA A 81 -14.23 -6.98 -18.15
N ASP A 82 -13.96 -8.28 -18.32
CA ASP A 82 -13.73 -9.18 -17.19
C ASP A 82 -12.51 -8.74 -16.37
N LEU A 83 -12.57 -8.93 -15.04
CA LEU A 83 -11.45 -8.59 -14.16
C LEU A 83 -10.16 -9.33 -14.56
N SER A 84 -10.27 -10.57 -15.04
CA SER A 84 -9.14 -11.35 -15.54
C SER A 84 -8.48 -10.71 -16.78
N GLU A 85 -9.29 -10.14 -17.67
CA GLU A 85 -8.79 -9.40 -18.84
C GLU A 85 -8.11 -8.10 -18.42
N ILE A 86 -8.69 -7.35 -17.49
CA ILE A 86 -8.09 -6.14 -16.92
C ILE A 86 -6.73 -6.49 -16.28
N MET A 87 -6.66 -7.54 -15.47
CA MET A 87 -5.42 -7.99 -14.84
C MET A 87 -4.36 -8.42 -15.86
N ARG A 88 -4.77 -9.07 -16.96
CA ARG A 88 -3.85 -9.48 -18.03
C ARG A 88 -3.32 -8.27 -18.81
N THR A 89 -4.19 -7.34 -19.18
CA THR A 89 -3.83 -6.17 -19.99
C THR A 89 -3.08 -5.11 -19.21
N LYS A 90 -3.35 -4.99 -17.91
CA LYS A 90 -2.67 -4.06 -16.98
C LYS A 90 -1.64 -4.73 -16.08
N LYS A 91 -1.20 -5.93 -16.43
CA LYS A 91 -0.33 -6.76 -15.60
C LYS A 91 0.91 -6.02 -15.12
N GLU A 92 1.62 -5.36 -16.03
CA GLU A 92 2.85 -4.63 -15.70
C GLU A 92 2.58 -3.50 -14.71
N GLU A 93 1.58 -2.65 -14.99
CA GLU A 93 1.22 -1.53 -14.10
C GLU A 93 0.79 -2.01 -12.69
N ILE A 94 0.06 -3.13 -12.62
CA ILE A 94 -0.38 -3.74 -11.36
C ILE A 94 0.81 -4.35 -10.62
N GLN A 95 1.69 -5.07 -11.31
CA GLN A 95 2.87 -5.69 -10.72
C GLN A 95 3.90 -4.67 -10.26
N ASP A 96 4.10 -3.58 -10.99
CA ASP A 96 4.97 -2.48 -10.58
C ASP A 96 4.52 -1.87 -9.25
N MET A 97 3.21 -1.68 -9.10
CA MET A 97 2.62 -1.22 -7.85
C MET A 97 2.76 -2.27 -6.72
N TRP A 98 2.44 -3.53 -7.00
CA TRP A 98 2.56 -4.61 -6.01
C TRP A 98 3.99 -4.83 -5.55
N ASN A 99 4.96 -4.68 -6.46
CA ASN A 99 6.37 -4.96 -6.21
C ASN A 99 7.15 -3.69 -5.83
N LEU A 100 6.48 -2.59 -5.50
CA LEU A 100 7.09 -1.38 -4.98
C LEU A 100 7.52 -1.61 -3.52
N THR A 101 8.51 -2.46 -3.29
CA THR A 101 9.03 -2.73 -1.95
C THR A 101 9.67 -1.50 -1.34
N ARG A 102 9.92 -1.53 -0.04
CA ARG A 102 10.63 -0.43 0.63
C ARG A 102 12.04 -0.23 0.15
N ASP A 103 12.67 -1.24 -0.43
CA ASP A 103 13.99 -1.13 -1.03
C ASP A 103 14.01 -0.16 -2.23
N LYS A 104 12.83 0.13 -2.81
CA LYS A 104 12.64 1.05 -3.94
C LYS A 104 12.12 2.43 -3.53
N ILE A 105 12.01 2.70 -2.23
CA ILE A 105 11.45 3.96 -1.70
C ILE A 105 12.51 4.66 -0.83
N THR A 106 12.80 5.92 -1.09
CA THR A 106 13.74 6.72 -0.28
C THR A 106 12.99 7.53 0.79
N PRO A 107 13.51 7.63 2.03
CA PRO A 107 14.71 6.96 2.58
C PRO A 107 14.47 5.53 3.12
N CYS A 108 13.27 4.96 2.94
CA CYS A 108 12.91 3.64 3.49
C CYS A 108 13.86 2.50 3.08
N ASN A 109 14.52 2.60 1.94
CA ASN A 109 15.48 1.62 1.43
C ASN A 109 16.71 1.41 2.32
N GLN A 110 16.99 2.36 3.21
CA GLN A 110 18.07 2.28 4.20
C GLN A 110 17.54 2.08 5.63
N CYS A 111 16.22 2.00 5.82
CA CYS A 111 15.60 1.88 7.13
C CYS A 111 15.63 0.44 7.64
N GLU A 112 15.95 0.26 8.92
CA GLU A 112 15.90 -0.99 9.66
C GLU A 112 14.47 -1.50 9.88
N TYR A 113 13.47 -0.61 9.86
CA TYR A 113 12.06 -0.97 9.99
C TYR A 113 11.37 -1.27 8.65
N ARG A 114 12.11 -1.30 7.54
CA ARG A 114 11.50 -1.34 6.20
C ARG A 114 10.62 -2.58 5.93
N TYR A 115 10.84 -3.70 6.63
CA TYR A 115 10.01 -4.89 6.50
C TYR A 115 9.01 -5.08 7.66
N SER A 116 8.88 -4.08 8.52
CA SER A 116 7.89 -4.04 9.61
C SER A 116 7.01 -2.79 9.57
N CYS A 117 7.36 -1.79 8.75
CA CYS A 117 6.68 -0.50 8.69
C CYS A 117 5.62 -0.44 7.57
N MET A 118 4.44 0.06 7.95
CA MET A 118 3.35 0.38 7.03
C MET A 118 3.40 1.84 6.59
N ASP A 119 2.97 2.11 5.36
CA ASP A 119 2.72 3.46 4.90
C ASP A 119 1.47 3.55 4.02
N CYS A 120 1.22 4.73 3.43
CA CYS A 120 0.20 4.90 2.40
C CYS A 120 0.77 5.65 1.19
N ARG A 121 0.99 4.96 0.08
CA ARG A 121 1.45 5.58 -1.18
C ARG A 121 0.41 6.53 -1.80
N ALA A 122 -0.87 6.39 -1.45
CA ALA A 122 -1.94 7.18 -2.07
C ALA A 122 -1.93 8.67 -1.69
N ILE A 123 -1.26 9.01 -0.60
CA ILE A 123 -1.13 10.39 -0.09
C ILE A 123 0.24 11.00 -0.41
N GLU A 124 1.19 10.20 -0.89
CA GLU A 124 2.47 10.70 -1.35
C GLU A 124 2.35 11.37 -2.73
N LYS A 125 3.21 12.36 -2.98
CA LYS A 125 3.31 13.01 -4.29
C LYS A 125 4.11 12.17 -5.28
N ASP A 126 5.12 11.45 -4.79
CA ASP A 126 5.99 10.56 -5.55
C ASP A 126 5.91 9.15 -4.95
N MET A 127 5.70 8.14 -5.79
CA MET A 127 5.62 6.75 -5.37
C MET A 127 6.92 6.25 -4.74
N HIS A 128 8.07 6.79 -5.13
CA HIS A 128 9.40 6.37 -4.69
C HIS A 128 9.98 7.19 -3.54
N GLN A 129 9.21 8.12 -2.98
CA GLN A 129 9.65 8.93 -1.85
C GLN A 129 8.63 8.89 -0.72
N THR A 130 9.09 9.00 0.52
CA THR A 130 8.20 9.20 1.67
C THR A 130 8.47 10.54 2.33
N SER A 131 7.39 11.26 2.63
CA SER A 131 7.43 12.55 3.32
C SER A 131 6.66 12.54 4.65
N LEU A 132 6.12 11.37 5.02
CA LEU A 132 5.14 11.21 6.09
C LEU A 132 5.68 10.48 7.31
N CYS A 133 6.98 10.14 7.29
CA CYS A 133 7.65 9.39 8.33
C CYS A 133 8.64 10.30 9.05
N ALA A 134 8.51 10.39 10.38
CA ALA A 134 9.40 11.20 11.22
C ALA A 134 10.69 10.48 11.63
N TYR A 135 10.86 9.23 11.21
CA TYR A 135 12.04 8.45 11.50
C TYR A 135 13.17 8.75 10.52
N ASP A 136 14.34 9.10 11.05
CA ASP A 136 15.59 9.19 10.29
C ASP A 136 16.37 7.87 10.42
N PRO A 137 16.49 7.08 9.32
CA PRO A 137 17.23 5.83 9.33
C PRO A 137 18.76 5.99 9.36
N GLN A 138 19.29 7.17 9.06
CA GLN A 138 20.73 7.44 9.17
C GLN A 138 21.13 7.69 10.62
N GLU A 139 20.31 8.44 11.37
CA GLU A 139 20.55 8.72 12.78
C GLU A 139 20.00 7.64 13.73
N GLY A 140 19.05 6.84 13.25
CA GLY A 140 18.34 5.87 14.07
C GLY A 140 17.39 6.51 15.09
N LYS A 141 16.80 7.67 14.75
CA LYS A 141 16.00 8.48 15.69
C LYS A 141 14.67 8.92 15.09
N TRP A 142 13.69 9.07 15.96
CA TRP A 142 12.43 9.73 15.63
C TRP A 142 12.56 11.22 15.93
N HIS A 143 12.12 12.05 14.99
CA HIS A 143 11.96 13.48 15.19
C HIS A 143 10.52 13.77 15.61
N ASP A 144 10.34 14.69 16.56
CA ASP A 144 9.00 15.09 17.05
C ASP A 144 8.32 16.11 16.09
N ASP A 145 9.01 16.54 15.03
CA ASP A 145 8.65 17.72 14.21
C ASP A 145 7.77 17.40 12.99
N LEU A 146 7.37 16.14 12.80
CA LEU A 146 6.43 15.72 11.77
C LEU A 146 5.13 15.31 12.46
N PHE A 147 4.21 16.30 12.54
CA PHE A 147 2.86 16.36 13.14
C PHE A 147 2.75 17.11 14.47
#